data_AF-A0A7W1WXH3-F1
#
_entry.id   AF-A0A7W1WXH3-F1
#
_cell.length_a   1.000
_cell.length_b   1.000
_cell.length_c   1.000
_cell.angle_alpha   90.00
_cell.angle_beta   90.00
_cell.angle_gamma   90.00
#
_symmetry.space_group_name_H-M   'P 1'
#
loop_
_entity.id
_entity.type
_entity.pdbx_description
1 polymer ?
#
loop_
_entity_poly.entity_id
_entity_poly.type
_entity_poly.pdbx_seq_one_letter_code
_entity_poly.pdbx_strand_id
1 'polypeptide(L)'
;MLKRITIGSVLISLLTAPFPGRAEEPFNLPLLNDGTSSVVSLEDEYRLGRNWARILRGQAPILDDPITYQYLEDLLWRLLPHSQVQDRRLELFLLANPSFNAFAVPGGVIGVHGGLIMAAESEGELASVIAHELAHLSQRHYAQRLEEERRNRPLMLAGMLAGILVSAADTRGGMAVISSTMGASAHNQLAFSRRNEQEADRVGMQTLASARFDPHTMPQMFGRLQRNYQFYGQRPPEFLLTHPVTESRIADSLNRASQLPPVTTPPPSIEFSLIKARMDVHFAASPGSALEHFQNAFDRTPNAYSRYGLMLAAIASRDSTLALRTYEQMPLTLRQHPYVEFSRIDGLLNAEQPAEALTLARTLLALYPDSRPARTLHARALRSNGQLKPALREYKSLARDFPTDAELWFQIAETEGLAGNTLGVHEARIEYFMLTAQLDLALKQITYARRGTGLTASDTARLDQREQEALALRKEMKEQF
;
A
#
# COMPACT_ATOMS: atom_id res chain seq x y z
N MET A 1 -35.06 -69.12 60.74
CA MET A 1 -36.06 -68.67 59.74
C MET A 1 -35.63 -67.30 59.23
N LEU A 2 -35.78 -67.10 57.92
CA LEU A 2 -35.48 -65.91 57.10
C LEU A 2 -34.00 -65.56 56.83
N LYS A 3 -33.63 -65.84 55.58
CA LYS A 3 -32.44 -65.41 54.84
C LYS A 3 -32.41 -63.89 54.67
N ARG A 4 -31.22 -63.29 54.73
CA ARG A 4 -30.82 -62.16 53.85
C ARG A 4 -29.31 -62.23 53.64
N ILE A 5 -28.93 -62.40 52.37
CA ILE A 5 -27.56 -62.49 51.87
C ILE A 5 -27.22 -61.10 51.33
N THR A 6 -26.10 -60.55 51.78
CA THR A 6 -25.40 -59.43 51.14
C THR A 6 -23.92 -59.78 51.18
N ILE A 7 -23.36 -60.16 50.03
CA ILE A 7 -21.92 -60.37 49.84
C ILE A 7 -21.40 -59.19 49.03
N GLY A 8 -20.41 -58.52 49.60
CA GLY A 8 -19.77 -57.33 49.06
C GLY A 8 -18.95 -57.60 47.81
N SER A 9 -18.95 -56.59 46.94
CA SER A 9 -18.24 -56.54 45.68
C SER A 9 -16.75 -56.29 45.88
N VAL A 10 -15.93 -57.13 45.25
CA VAL A 10 -14.49 -56.95 45.07
C VAL A 10 -14.24 -56.41 43.66
N LEU A 11 -13.41 -55.36 43.60
CA LEU A 11 -12.91 -54.70 42.38
C LEU A 11 -12.17 -55.70 41.46
N ILE A 12 -12.48 -55.65 40.16
CA ILE A 12 -11.62 -56.16 39.09
C ILE A 12 -11.31 -54.99 38.16
N SER A 13 -10.05 -54.59 38.12
CA SER A 13 -9.50 -53.61 37.19
C SER A 13 -9.21 -54.28 35.84
N LEU A 14 -9.92 -53.90 34.78
CA LEU A 14 -9.57 -54.26 33.40
C LEU A 14 -8.72 -53.16 32.76
N LEU A 15 -7.54 -53.54 32.28
CA LEU A 15 -6.74 -52.74 31.35
C LEU A 15 -7.46 -52.62 30.00
N THR A 16 -7.69 -51.39 29.53
CA THR A 16 -8.09 -51.10 28.15
C THR A 16 -6.89 -50.54 27.39
N ALA A 17 -6.47 -51.23 26.33
CA ALA A 17 -5.49 -50.74 25.36
C ALA A 17 -6.08 -49.60 24.50
N PRO A 18 -5.28 -48.62 24.03
CA PRO A 18 -5.77 -47.54 23.19
C PRO A 18 -5.96 -48.02 21.74
N PHE A 19 -7.14 -47.73 21.17
CA PHE A 19 -7.39 -47.83 19.73
C PHE A 19 -6.67 -46.68 19.00
N PRO A 20 -6.07 -46.90 17.82
CA PRO A 20 -5.58 -45.82 16.99
C PRO A 20 -6.78 -45.10 16.36
N GLY A 21 -7.03 -43.85 16.79
CA GLY A 21 -7.99 -42.97 16.15
C GLY A 21 -7.51 -42.61 14.75
N ARG A 22 -8.24 -43.09 13.74
CA ARG A 22 -8.08 -42.69 12.35
C ARG A 22 -8.64 -41.27 12.23
N ALA A 23 -7.80 -40.30 11.94
CA ALA A 23 -8.23 -38.94 11.63
C ALA A 23 -9.17 -38.98 10.41
N GLU A 24 -10.37 -38.43 10.56
CA GLU A 24 -11.25 -38.15 9.42
C GLU A 24 -10.59 -37.05 8.57
N GLU A 25 -10.17 -37.43 7.36
CA GLU A 25 -9.87 -36.52 6.27
C GLU A 25 -11.07 -35.58 6.07
N PRO A 26 -10.89 -34.24 6.04
CA PRO A 26 -11.98 -33.35 5.73
C PRO A 26 -12.42 -33.64 4.30
N PHE A 27 -13.66 -34.09 4.15
CA PHE A 27 -14.34 -34.25 2.87
C PHE A 27 -14.35 -32.90 2.13
N ASN A 28 -13.34 -32.69 1.28
CA ASN A 28 -13.37 -31.69 0.22
C ASN A 28 -14.39 -32.15 -0.82
N LEU A 29 -15.64 -31.71 -0.64
CA LEU A 29 -16.63 -31.79 -1.70
C LEU A 29 -16.08 -30.99 -2.90
N PRO A 30 -16.02 -31.57 -4.11
CA PRO A 30 -15.73 -30.79 -5.30
C PRO A 30 -16.85 -29.77 -5.45
N LEU A 31 -16.51 -28.48 -5.38
CA LEU A 31 -17.43 -27.43 -5.80
C LEU A 31 -17.77 -27.72 -7.26
N LEU A 32 -19.05 -28.04 -7.50
CA LEU A 32 -19.56 -28.21 -8.84
C LEU A 32 -19.31 -26.91 -9.59
N ASN A 33 -18.64 -27.07 -10.72
CA ASN A 33 -18.26 -26.04 -11.67
C ASN A 33 -19.50 -25.27 -12.15
N ASP A 34 -19.80 -24.13 -11.52
CA ASP A 34 -20.71 -23.15 -12.08
C ASP A 34 -20.09 -22.61 -13.37
N GLY A 35 -20.85 -22.67 -14.47
CA GLY A 35 -20.42 -22.41 -15.85
C GLY A 35 -19.98 -20.97 -16.18
N THR A 36 -19.41 -20.25 -15.22
CA THR A 36 -18.80 -18.92 -15.33
C THR A 36 -17.38 -18.87 -14.76
N SER A 37 -16.74 -20.02 -14.48
CA SER A 37 -15.34 -20.03 -14.03
C SER A 37 -14.44 -19.40 -15.10
N SER A 38 -13.85 -18.24 -14.79
CA SER A 38 -12.74 -17.68 -15.56
C SER A 38 -11.67 -18.76 -15.76
N VAL A 39 -11.09 -18.87 -16.95
CA VAL A 39 -9.98 -19.80 -17.26
C VAL A 39 -8.75 -19.47 -16.40
N VAL A 40 -8.71 -18.28 -15.81
CA VAL A 40 -7.67 -17.85 -14.85
C VAL A 40 -8.13 -18.13 -13.42
N SER A 41 -7.34 -18.91 -12.67
CA SER A 41 -7.59 -19.15 -11.24
C SER A 41 -7.17 -17.93 -10.40
N LEU A 42 -7.72 -17.80 -9.19
CA LEU A 42 -7.30 -16.75 -8.24
C LEU A 42 -5.80 -16.87 -7.89
N GLU A 43 -5.26 -18.08 -7.87
CA GLU A 43 -3.85 -18.32 -7.60
C GLU A 43 -2.96 -17.87 -8.78
N ASP A 44 -3.40 -18.08 -10.02
CA ASP A 44 -2.68 -17.54 -11.19
C ASP A 44 -2.71 -16.01 -11.21
N GLU A 45 -3.85 -15.40 -10.85
CA GLU A 45 -3.96 -13.95 -10.69
C GLU A 45 -3.03 -13.44 -9.60
N TYR A 46 -2.97 -14.12 -8.46
CA TYR A 46 -2.08 -13.77 -7.36
C TYR A 46 -0.62 -13.81 -7.81
N ARG A 47 -0.17 -14.89 -8.45
CA ARG A 47 1.21 -15.01 -8.96
C ARG A 47 1.57 -13.92 -9.95
N LEU A 48 0.68 -13.65 -10.92
CA LEU A 48 0.83 -12.56 -11.87
C LEU A 48 0.96 -11.21 -11.14
N GLY A 49 0.05 -10.94 -10.20
CA GLY A 49 0.07 -9.73 -9.37
C GLY A 49 1.35 -9.56 -8.57
N ARG A 50 1.91 -10.64 -8.01
CA ARG A 50 3.20 -10.58 -7.30
C ARG A 50 4.36 -10.19 -8.22
N ASN A 51 4.34 -10.65 -9.47
CA ASN A 51 5.36 -10.25 -10.45
C ASN A 51 5.16 -8.79 -10.90
N TRP A 52 3.92 -8.33 -11.06
CA TRP A 52 3.61 -6.92 -11.30
C TRP A 52 4.09 -6.04 -10.14
N ALA A 53 3.82 -6.45 -8.89
CA ALA A 53 4.28 -5.75 -7.70
C ALA A 53 5.80 -5.61 -7.67
N ARG A 54 6.56 -6.66 -8.02
CA ARG A 54 8.03 -6.59 -8.11
C ARG A 54 8.50 -5.58 -9.16
N ILE A 55 7.86 -5.59 -10.34
CA ILE A 55 8.21 -4.67 -11.43
C ILE A 55 7.87 -3.23 -11.03
N LEU A 56 6.70 -3.00 -10.43
CA LEU A 56 6.31 -1.69 -9.90
C LEU A 56 7.32 -1.18 -8.86
N ARG A 57 7.74 -2.02 -7.89
CA ARG A 57 8.78 -1.64 -6.91
C ARG A 57 10.10 -1.22 -7.56
N GLY A 58 10.48 -1.83 -8.68
CA GLY A 58 11.74 -1.52 -9.35
C GLY A 58 11.71 -0.36 -10.32
N GLN A 59 10.52 0.04 -10.81
CA GLN A 59 10.40 0.98 -11.94
C GLN A 59 9.50 2.18 -11.66
N ALA A 60 8.52 2.06 -10.76
CA ALA A 60 7.64 3.16 -10.40
C ALA A 60 8.27 4.03 -9.29
N PRO A 61 8.09 5.36 -9.32
CA PRO A 61 8.41 6.22 -8.19
C PRO A 61 7.48 5.93 -7.00
N ILE A 62 7.95 5.13 -6.04
CA ILE A 62 7.24 4.86 -4.79
C ILE A 62 7.57 5.96 -3.79
N LEU A 63 6.56 6.44 -3.08
CA LEU A 63 6.73 7.40 -2.01
C LEU A 63 7.02 6.68 -0.69
N ASP A 64 8.25 6.82 -0.19
CA ASP A 64 8.65 6.36 1.14
C ASP A 64 8.14 7.32 2.22
N ASP A 65 6.86 7.19 2.56
CA ASP A 65 6.23 7.93 3.64
C ASP A 65 5.42 7.00 4.54
N PRO A 66 5.99 6.49 5.65
CA PRO A 66 5.34 5.47 6.46
C PRO A 66 4.03 5.97 7.10
N ILE A 67 3.93 7.28 7.38
CA ILE A 67 2.73 7.88 7.99
C ILE A 67 1.55 7.86 7.00
N THR A 68 1.77 8.34 5.78
CA THR A 68 0.75 8.34 4.72
C THR A 68 0.41 6.93 4.28
N TYR A 69 1.40 6.05 4.21
CA TYR A 69 1.19 4.64 3.92
C TYR A 69 0.26 4.00 4.96
N GLN A 70 0.54 4.16 6.26
CA GLN A 70 -0.29 3.63 7.33
C GLN A 70 -1.73 4.16 7.24
N TYR A 71 -1.91 5.45 7.01
CA TYR A 71 -3.25 6.02 6.83
C TYR A 71 -4.04 5.37 5.69
N LEU A 72 -3.40 5.19 4.53
CA LEU A 72 -4.07 4.55 3.39
C LEU A 72 -4.32 3.07 3.64
N GLU A 73 -3.40 2.38 4.32
CA GLU A 73 -3.57 0.99 4.74
C GLU A 73 -4.75 0.86 5.72
N ASP A 74 -4.85 1.72 6.72
CA ASP A 74 -5.96 1.76 7.67
C ASP A 74 -7.29 2.03 6.96
N LEU A 75 -7.31 2.96 6.00
CA LEU A 75 -8.49 3.26 5.19
C LEU A 75 -8.89 2.05 4.32
N LEU A 76 -7.91 1.39 3.69
CA LEU A 76 -8.13 0.18 2.90
C LEU A 76 -8.73 -0.94 3.78
N TRP A 77 -8.16 -1.19 4.96
CA TRP A 77 -8.64 -2.20 5.90
C TRP A 77 -9.97 -1.83 6.56
N ARG A 78 -10.35 -0.55 6.60
CA ARG A 78 -11.69 -0.12 6.97
C ARG A 78 -12.73 -0.45 5.89
N LEU A 79 -12.36 -0.38 4.62
CA LEU A 79 -13.26 -0.66 3.48
C LEU A 79 -13.35 -2.16 3.15
N LEU A 80 -12.22 -2.88 3.21
CA LEU A 80 -12.10 -4.26 2.73
C LEU A 80 -13.07 -5.27 3.38
N PRO A 81 -13.36 -5.24 4.69
CA PRO A 81 -14.32 -6.16 5.31
C PRO A 81 -15.74 -5.99 4.77
N HIS A 82 -16.06 -4.81 4.23
CA HIS A 82 -17.35 -4.46 3.66
C HIS A 82 -17.40 -4.60 2.14
N SER A 83 -16.27 -4.92 1.50
CA SER A 83 -16.21 -5.18 0.08
C SER A 83 -16.51 -6.66 -0.22
N GLN A 84 -16.70 -6.97 -1.51
CA GLN A 84 -16.96 -8.33 -1.98
C GLN A 84 -15.68 -9.05 -2.43
N VAL A 85 -14.49 -8.52 -2.08
CA VAL A 85 -13.19 -9.09 -2.48
C VAL A 85 -12.98 -10.44 -1.80
N GLN A 86 -12.77 -11.49 -2.60
CA GLN A 86 -12.60 -12.87 -2.15
C GLN A 86 -11.15 -13.14 -1.68
N ASP A 87 -10.16 -12.83 -2.52
CA ASP A 87 -8.75 -12.95 -2.16
C ASP A 87 -8.25 -11.65 -1.53
N ARG A 88 -8.01 -11.70 -0.21
CA ARG A 88 -7.62 -10.54 0.60
C ARG A 88 -6.10 -10.39 0.74
N ARG A 89 -5.31 -11.13 -0.06
CA ARG A 89 -3.85 -10.96 -0.13
C ARG A 89 -3.51 -9.69 -0.93
N LEU A 90 -3.75 -8.53 -0.34
CA LEU A 90 -3.55 -7.23 -0.99
C LEU A 90 -2.12 -6.69 -0.78
N GLU A 91 -1.62 -5.91 -1.74
CA GLU A 91 -0.41 -5.11 -1.59
C GLU A 91 -0.68 -3.68 -2.08
N LEU A 92 -0.57 -2.73 -1.16
CA LEU A 92 -0.79 -1.31 -1.41
C LEU A 92 0.52 -0.62 -1.83
N PHE A 93 0.42 0.24 -2.84
CA PHE A 93 1.47 1.10 -3.33
C PHE A 93 1.04 2.57 -3.21
N LEU A 94 1.85 3.37 -2.52
CA LEU A 94 1.75 4.82 -2.54
C LEU A 94 2.74 5.37 -3.57
N LEU A 95 2.23 5.95 -4.65
CA LEU A 95 3.03 6.42 -5.77
C LEU A 95 3.30 7.92 -5.64
N ALA A 96 4.57 8.31 -5.81
CA ALA A 96 5.06 9.68 -5.78
C ALA A 96 4.71 10.43 -7.08
N ASN A 97 3.42 10.46 -7.43
CA ASN A 97 2.89 11.12 -8.61
C ASN A 97 1.84 12.17 -8.21
N PRO A 98 1.99 13.44 -8.63
CA PRO A 98 1.01 14.50 -8.35
C PRO A 98 -0.26 14.39 -9.20
N SER A 99 -0.32 13.48 -10.17
CA SER A 99 -1.52 13.25 -10.99
C SER A 99 -2.62 12.57 -10.18
N PHE A 100 -3.86 12.87 -10.54
CA PHE A 100 -5.02 12.21 -9.98
C PHE A 100 -5.15 10.81 -10.60
N ASN A 101 -4.79 9.77 -9.83
CA ASN A 101 -5.01 8.39 -10.24
C ASN A 101 -5.06 7.40 -9.06
N ALA A 102 -5.71 6.27 -9.31
CA ALA A 102 -5.63 5.04 -8.53
C ALA A 102 -5.88 3.86 -9.47
N PHE A 103 -5.45 2.66 -9.08
CA PHE A 103 -5.76 1.44 -9.82
C PHE A 103 -5.75 0.24 -8.90
N ALA A 104 -6.48 -0.82 -9.25
CA ALA A 104 -6.34 -2.12 -8.63
C ALA A 104 -6.30 -3.25 -9.64
N VAL A 105 -5.16 -3.95 -9.73
CA VAL A 105 -4.85 -4.93 -10.77
C VAL A 105 -4.82 -6.35 -10.21
N PRO A 106 -4.80 -7.41 -11.06
CA PRO A 106 -4.87 -8.79 -10.61
C PRO A 106 -3.90 -9.14 -9.47
N GLY A 107 -4.33 -10.05 -8.60
CA GLY A 107 -3.55 -10.48 -7.45
C GLY A 107 -3.48 -9.46 -6.32
N GLY A 108 -4.46 -8.56 -6.23
CA GLY A 108 -4.64 -7.67 -5.08
C GLY A 108 -3.65 -6.49 -5.02
N VAL A 109 -3.03 -6.12 -6.13
CA VAL A 109 -2.11 -4.97 -6.17
C VAL A 109 -2.92 -3.70 -6.35
N ILE A 110 -2.79 -2.77 -5.42
CA ILE A 110 -3.54 -1.51 -5.40
C ILE A 110 -2.54 -0.35 -5.42
N GLY A 111 -2.65 0.55 -6.39
CA GLY A 111 -1.85 1.77 -6.50
C GLY A 111 -2.68 3.00 -6.21
N VAL A 112 -2.14 3.92 -5.40
CA VAL A 112 -2.74 5.22 -5.08
C VAL A 112 -1.71 6.30 -5.37
N HIS A 113 -2.03 7.26 -6.24
CA HIS A 113 -1.17 8.41 -6.49
C HIS A 113 -1.34 9.43 -5.36
N GLY A 114 -0.25 10.10 -4.95
CA GLY A 114 -0.32 11.20 -4.00
C GLY A 114 -1.25 12.35 -4.46
N GLY A 115 -1.36 12.56 -5.78
CA GLY A 115 -2.29 13.51 -6.38
C GLY A 115 -3.78 13.24 -6.10
N LEU A 116 -4.19 11.97 -5.92
CA LEU A 116 -5.55 11.63 -5.51
C LEU A 116 -5.84 12.17 -4.11
N ILE A 117 -4.90 12.05 -3.18
CA ILE A 117 -5.04 12.56 -1.80
C ILE A 117 -5.16 14.10 -1.82
N MET A 118 -4.33 14.79 -2.60
CA MET A 118 -4.37 16.26 -2.71
C MET A 118 -5.71 16.76 -3.31
N ALA A 119 -6.23 16.05 -4.31
CA ALA A 119 -7.44 16.43 -5.02
C ALA A 119 -8.74 16.15 -4.24
N ALA A 120 -8.74 15.18 -3.32
CA ALA A 120 -9.90 14.89 -2.48
C ALA A 120 -10.17 16.06 -1.51
N GLU A 121 -11.43 16.43 -1.34
CA GLU A 121 -11.88 17.44 -0.36
C GLU A 121 -12.33 16.82 0.96
N SER A 122 -12.62 15.51 0.97
CA SER A 122 -12.92 14.77 2.19
C SER A 122 -12.36 13.34 2.15
N GLU A 123 -12.21 12.73 3.33
CA GLU A 123 -11.85 11.31 3.46
C GLU A 123 -12.83 10.40 2.70
N GLY A 124 -14.12 10.74 2.69
CA GLY A 124 -15.13 9.96 2.00
C GLY A 124 -14.99 9.96 0.47
N GLU A 125 -14.42 11.01 -0.12
CA GLU A 125 -14.13 11.03 -1.56
C GLU A 125 -12.91 10.19 -1.90
N LEU A 126 -11.85 10.26 -1.08
CA LEU A 126 -10.71 9.35 -1.20
C LEU A 126 -11.17 7.89 -1.05
N ALA A 127 -11.97 7.61 -0.03
CA ALA A 127 -12.58 6.31 0.21
C ALA A 127 -13.42 5.85 -0.98
N SER A 128 -14.12 6.76 -1.67
CA SER A 128 -14.96 6.41 -2.81
C SER A 128 -14.16 5.85 -3.99
N VAL A 129 -12.98 6.40 -4.26
CA VAL A 129 -12.09 5.90 -5.31
C VAL A 129 -11.50 4.55 -4.90
N ILE A 130 -11.06 4.39 -3.65
CA ILE A 130 -10.55 3.10 -3.17
C ILE A 130 -11.64 2.02 -3.18
N ALA A 131 -12.87 2.35 -2.79
CA ALA A 131 -14.01 1.44 -2.83
C ALA A 131 -14.39 1.03 -4.26
N HIS A 132 -14.28 1.96 -5.22
CA HIS A 132 -14.44 1.69 -6.65
C HIS A 132 -13.39 0.69 -7.16
N GLU A 133 -12.12 0.91 -6.82
CA GLU A 133 -11.03 -0.01 -7.17
C GLU A 133 -11.20 -1.40 -6.53
N LEU A 134 -11.64 -1.46 -5.27
CA LEU A 134 -12.00 -2.72 -4.61
C LEU A 134 -13.15 -3.44 -5.32
N ALA A 135 -14.10 -2.70 -5.90
CA ALA A 135 -15.18 -3.28 -6.69
C ALA A 135 -14.66 -3.87 -8.01
N HIS A 136 -13.69 -3.23 -8.68
CA HIS A 136 -13.03 -3.83 -9.85
C HIS A 136 -12.34 -5.17 -9.51
N LEU A 137 -11.68 -5.25 -8.35
CA LEU A 137 -11.09 -6.49 -7.85
C LEU A 137 -12.15 -7.54 -7.52
N SER A 138 -13.21 -7.18 -6.78
CA SER A 138 -14.23 -8.13 -6.34
C SER A 138 -14.99 -8.74 -7.52
N GLN A 139 -15.31 -7.92 -8.52
CA GLN A 139 -16.01 -8.37 -9.72
C GLN A 139 -15.07 -9.04 -10.72
N ARG A 140 -13.76 -9.06 -10.44
CA ARG A 140 -12.72 -9.64 -11.32
C ARG A 140 -12.79 -9.08 -12.73
N HIS A 141 -13.08 -7.79 -12.88
CA HIS A 141 -13.24 -7.14 -14.20
C HIS A 141 -12.00 -7.31 -15.09
N TYR A 142 -10.81 -7.37 -14.52
CA TYR A 142 -9.57 -7.69 -15.24
C TYR A 142 -9.55 -9.13 -15.78
N ALA A 143 -9.95 -10.10 -14.97
CA ALA A 143 -9.98 -11.51 -15.37
C ALA A 143 -10.98 -11.73 -16.50
N GLN A 144 -12.15 -11.08 -16.41
CA GLN A 144 -13.17 -11.11 -17.46
C GLN A 144 -12.63 -10.56 -18.79
N ARG A 145 -11.92 -9.42 -18.76
CA ARG A 145 -11.31 -8.85 -19.97
C ARG A 145 -10.24 -9.77 -20.55
N LEU A 146 -9.43 -10.36 -19.69
CA LEU A 146 -8.39 -11.30 -20.11
C LEU A 146 -8.97 -12.57 -20.75
N GLU A 147 -10.15 -12.96 -20.30
CA GLU A 147 -10.93 -14.06 -20.86
C GLU A 147 -11.48 -13.74 -22.26
N GLU A 148 -11.88 -12.49 -22.51
CA GLU A 148 -12.36 -12.03 -23.81
C GLU A 148 -11.22 -12.00 -24.86
N GLU A 149 -9.99 -11.71 -24.43
CA GLU A 149 -8.80 -11.53 -25.27
C GLU A 149 -7.85 -12.76 -25.30
N ARG A 150 -8.38 -13.99 -25.23
CA ARG A 150 -7.57 -15.23 -25.09
C ARG A 150 -6.42 -15.36 -26.10
N ARG A 151 -6.62 -14.91 -27.34
CA ARG A 151 -5.63 -15.09 -28.43
C ARG A 151 -4.38 -14.23 -28.26
N ASN A 152 -4.48 -13.09 -27.58
CA ASN A 152 -3.40 -12.11 -27.45
C ASN A 152 -3.03 -11.82 -25.99
N ARG A 153 -3.35 -12.74 -25.08
CA ARG A 153 -3.16 -12.61 -23.62
C ARG A 153 -1.77 -12.07 -23.23
N PRO A 154 -0.63 -12.62 -23.70
CA PRO A 154 0.69 -12.12 -23.29
C PRO A 154 0.92 -10.65 -23.69
N LEU A 155 0.54 -10.29 -24.92
CA LEU A 155 0.68 -8.92 -25.42
C LEU A 155 -0.20 -7.93 -24.64
N MET A 156 -1.43 -8.35 -24.29
CA MET A 156 -2.34 -7.54 -23.49
C MET A 156 -1.77 -7.30 -22.08
N LEU A 157 -1.30 -8.36 -21.40
CA LEU A 157 -0.68 -8.24 -20.08
C LEU A 157 0.55 -7.35 -20.08
N ALA A 158 1.42 -7.49 -21.08
CA ALA A 158 2.59 -6.64 -21.25
C ALA A 158 2.21 -5.17 -21.51
N GLY A 159 1.22 -4.92 -22.38
CA GLY A 159 0.76 -3.56 -22.68
C GLY A 159 0.09 -2.87 -21.49
N MET A 160 -0.70 -3.59 -20.71
CA MET A 160 -1.29 -3.06 -19.47
C MET A 160 -0.24 -2.70 -18.43
N LEU A 161 0.72 -3.61 -18.17
CA LEU A 161 1.81 -3.35 -17.24
C LEU A 161 2.62 -2.13 -17.68
N ALA A 162 2.93 -2.01 -18.97
CA ALA A 162 3.59 -0.85 -19.53
C ALA A 162 2.76 0.43 -19.32
N GLY A 163 1.44 0.39 -19.50
CA GLY A 163 0.54 1.52 -19.26
C GLY A 163 0.56 1.98 -17.80
N ILE A 164 0.52 1.05 -16.84
CA ILE A 164 0.61 1.37 -15.40
C ILE A 164 1.96 1.98 -15.06
N LEU A 165 3.05 1.45 -15.61
CA LEU A 165 4.40 1.97 -15.38
C LEU A 165 4.56 3.38 -15.94
N VAL A 166 4.05 3.64 -17.14
CA VAL A 166 4.05 4.97 -17.74
C VAL A 166 3.24 5.94 -16.89
N SER A 167 2.03 5.55 -16.47
CA SER A 167 1.19 6.34 -15.56
C SER A 167 1.88 6.63 -14.23
N ALA A 168 2.49 5.63 -13.60
CA ALA A 168 3.18 5.81 -12.33
C ALA A 168 4.42 6.72 -12.45
N ALA A 169 5.17 6.61 -13.55
CA ALA A 169 6.38 7.40 -13.78
C ALA A 169 6.11 8.82 -14.30
N ASP A 170 4.93 9.10 -14.82
CA ASP A 170 4.59 10.40 -15.40
C ASP A 170 4.31 11.47 -14.34
N THR A 171 5.38 11.97 -13.74
CA THR A 171 5.34 13.00 -12.68
C THR A 171 5.07 14.41 -13.19
N ARG A 172 5.02 14.62 -14.52
CA ARG A 172 4.80 15.94 -15.14
C ARG A 172 3.60 15.98 -16.09
N GLY A 173 2.79 14.92 -16.13
CA GLY A 173 1.69 14.76 -17.10
C GLY A 173 2.17 14.78 -18.56
N GLY A 174 3.41 14.37 -18.82
CA GLY A 174 4.09 14.30 -20.10
C GLY A 174 3.60 13.16 -21.00
N MET A 175 2.55 13.45 -21.76
CA MET A 175 2.01 12.67 -22.90
C MET A 175 3.01 12.25 -23.99
N ALA A 176 4.33 12.52 -23.90
CA ALA A 176 5.26 12.18 -24.99
C ALA A 176 5.19 10.69 -25.37
N VAL A 177 4.84 9.83 -24.40
CA VAL A 177 4.60 8.40 -24.63
C VAL A 177 3.17 8.13 -25.13
N ILE A 178 2.13 8.68 -24.49
CA ILE A 178 0.71 8.41 -24.84
C ILE A 178 0.28 9.04 -26.17
N SER A 179 0.86 10.17 -26.61
CA SER A 179 0.58 10.77 -27.91
C SER A 179 1.16 9.97 -29.08
N SER A 180 2.10 9.04 -28.79
CA SER A 180 2.51 8.06 -29.77
C SER A 180 1.39 7.04 -29.98
N THR A 181 1.22 6.55 -31.21
CA THR A 181 0.23 5.50 -31.53
C THR A 181 0.37 4.27 -30.63
N MET A 182 1.59 3.99 -30.15
CA MET A 182 1.87 2.87 -29.23
C MET A 182 1.44 3.16 -27.79
N GLY A 183 1.60 4.39 -27.30
CA GLY A 183 1.15 4.73 -25.94
C GLY A 183 -0.36 4.90 -25.84
N ALA A 184 -1.01 5.43 -26.88
CA ALA A 184 -2.47 5.49 -26.96
C ALA A 184 -3.10 4.10 -26.98
N SER A 185 -2.51 3.15 -27.72
CA SER A 185 -3.01 1.77 -27.77
C SER A 185 -2.80 1.02 -26.45
N ALA A 186 -1.64 1.16 -25.80
CA ALA A 186 -1.38 0.60 -24.48
C ALA A 186 -2.35 1.15 -23.42
N HIS A 187 -2.65 2.45 -23.49
CA HIS A 187 -3.58 3.07 -22.55
C HIS A 187 -5.04 2.59 -22.75
N ASN A 188 -5.50 2.44 -23.99
CA ASN A 188 -6.83 1.90 -24.27
C ASN A 188 -7.04 0.46 -23.75
N GLN A 189 -5.95 -0.31 -23.57
CA GLN A 189 -6.01 -1.64 -22.96
C GLN A 189 -6.31 -1.61 -21.46
N LEU A 190 -6.16 -0.47 -20.79
CA LEU A 190 -6.52 -0.30 -19.37
C LEU A 190 -7.97 0.17 -19.19
N ALA A 191 -8.59 0.77 -20.20
CA ALA A 191 -9.92 1.37 -20.08
C ALA A 191 -11.04 0.33 -19.92
N PHE A 192 -11.81 0.43 -18.84
CA PHE A 192 -12.91 -0.51 -18.58
C PHE A 192 -14.15 -0.25 -19.45
N SER A 193 -14.96 -1.30 -19.62
CA SER A 193 -16.25 -1.17 -20.30
C SER A 193 -17.21 -0.31 -19.48
N ARG A 194 -18.15 0.39 -20.14
CA ARG A 194 -19.20 1.15 -19.44
C ARG A 194 -20.02 0.30 -18.45
N ARG A 195 -20.19 -0.99 -18.75
CA ARG A 195 -20.90 -1.93 -17.87
C ARG A 195 -20.10 -2.22 -16.61
N ASN A 196 -18.79 -2.45 -16.75
CA ASN A 196 -17.89 -2.71 -15.63
C ASN A 196 -17.84 -1.50 -14.70
N GLU A 197 -17.78 -0.29 -15.27
CA GLU A 197 -17.82 0.95 -14.52
C GLU A 197 -19.12 1.14 -13.72
N GLN A 198 -20.28 0.92 -14.33
CA GLN A 198 -21.58 1.00 -13.63
C GLN A 198 -21.70 -0.04 -12.50
N GLU A 199 -21.15 -1.24 -12.73
CA GLU A 199 -21.13 -2.28 -11.72
C GLU A 199 -20.19 -1.93 -10.56
N ALA A 200 -19.01 -1.41 -10.86
CA ALA A 200 -18.04 -0.95 -9.87
C ALA A 200 -18.59 0.22 -9.05
N ASP A 201 -19.24 1.21 -9.67
CA ASP A 201 -19.90 2.33 -8.99
C ASP A 201 -20.93 1.80 -7.97
N ARG A 202 -21.78 0.87 -8.40
CA ARG A 202 -22.83 0.26 -7.57
C ARG A 202 -22.25 -0.51 -6.38
N VAL A 203 -21.28 -1.38 -6.60
CA VAL A 203 -20.66 -2.21 -5.55
C VAL A 203 -19.80 -1.36 -4.62
N GLY A 204 -19.09 -0.37 -5.17
CA GLY A 204 -18.30 0.60 -4.41
C GLY A 204 -19.16 1.43 -3.46
N MET A 205 -20.30 1.97 -3.93
CA MET A 205 -21.23 2.70 -3.05
C MET A 205 -21.83 1.82 -1.94
N GLN A 206 -22.11 0.54 -2.21
CA GLN A 206 -22.54 -0.41 -1.18
C GLN A 206 -21.46 -0.63 -0.12
N THR A 207 -20.19 -0.71 -0.56
CA THR A 207 -19.02 -0.82 0.32
C THR A 207 -18.88 0.44 1.19
N LEU A 208 -19.00 1.64 0.60
CA LEU A 208 -18.96 2.91 1.33
C LEU A 208 -20.05 2.99 2.40
N ALA A 209 -21.29 2.71 2.03
CA ALA A 209 -22.42 2.75 2.95
C ALA A 209 -22.20 1.81 4.14
N SER A 210 -21.73 0.60 3.86
CA SER A 210 -21.45 -0.44 4.86
C SER A 210 -20.26 -0.06 5.78
N ALA A 211 -19.26 0.63 5.24
CA ALA A 211 -18.10 1.16 5.98
C ALA A 211 -18.38 2.52 6.69
N ARG A 212 -19.64 2.97 6.66
CA ARG A 212 -20.12 4.24 7.24
C ARG A 212 -19.51 5.49 6.63
N PHE A 213 -19.24 5.46 5.32
CA PHE A 213 -19.01 6.64 4.51
C PHE A 213 -20.30 7.04 3.79
N ASP A 214 -20.50 8.34 3.56
CA ASP A 214 -21.65 8.83 2.79
C ASP A 214 -21.50 8.42 1.31
N PRO A 215 -22.41 7.62 0.74
CA PRO A 215 -22.34 7.21 -0.65
C PRO A 215 -22.39 8.39 -1.64
N HIS A 216 -22.87 9.57 -1.23
CA HIS A 216 -22.87 10.78 -2.06
C HIS A 216 -21.46 11.32 -2.34
N THR A 217 -20.43 10.89 -1.62
CA THR A 217 -19.05 11.31 -1.87
C THR A 217 -18.53 10.80 -3.22
N MET A 218 -19.02 9.66 -3.71
CA MET A 218 -18.66 9.14 -5.03
C MET A 218 -19.14 10.06 -6.18
N PRO A 219 -20.44 10.41 -6.31
CA PRO A 219 -20.86 11.36 -7.34
C PRO A 219 -20.31 12.77 -7.13
N GLN A 220 -20.06 13.21 -5.89
CA GLN A 220 -19.36 14.48 -5.62
C GLN A 220 -17.96 14.47 -6.24
N MET A 221 -17.23 13.37 -6.04
CA MET A 221 -15.90 13.18 -6.59
C MET A 221 -15.90 13.16 -8.12
N PHE A 222 -16.79 12.39 -8.74
CA PHE A 222 -16.97 12.37 -10.19
C PHE A 222 -17.32 13.74 -10.76
N GLY A 223 -18.26 14.45 -10.12
CA GLY A 223 -18.63 15.81 -10.52
C GLY A 223 -17.45 16.78 -10.41
N ARG A 224 -16.59 16.65 -9.40
CA ARG A 224 -15.39 17.49 -9.30
C ARG A 224 -14.39 17.17 -10.41
N LEU A 225 -14.12 15.90 -10.68
CA LEU A 225 -13.24 15.48 -11.77
C LEU A 225 -13.73 16.03 -13.13
N GLN A 226 -15.04 15.90 -13.39
CA GLN A 226 -15.66 16.42 -14.61
C GLN A 226 -15.52 17.95 -14.71
N ARG A 227 -15.85 18.69 -13.64
CA ARG A 227 -15.72 20.16 -13.63
C ARG A 227 -14.28 20.61 -13.82
N ASN A 228 -13.34 20.00 -13.11
CA ASN A 228 -11.93 20.37 -13.21
C ASN A 228 -11.40 20.16 -14.64
N TYR A 229 -11.85 19.11 -15.32
CA TYR A 229 -11.53 18.86 -16.72
C TYR A 229 -12.20 19.88 -17.67
N GLN A 230 -13.51 20.14 -17.51
CA GLN A 230 -14.26 21.02 -18.41
C GLN A 230 -13.88 22.50 -18.30
N PHE A 231 -13.67 23.02 -17.09
CA PHE A 231 -13.51 24.46 -16.86
C PHE A 231 -12.07 24.96 -17.03
N TYR A 232 -11.08 24.14 -16.70
CA TYR A 232 -9.68 24.57 -16.76
C TYR A 232 -9.01 24.31 -18.11
N GLY A 233 -9.74 23.73 -19.09
CA GLY A 233 -9.16 23.27 -20.36
C GLY A 233 -7.97 22.32 -20.14
N GLN A 234 -7.89 21.74 -18.95
CA GLN A 234 -6.77 20.92 -18.52
C GLN A 234 -6.93 19.52 -19.08
N ARG A 235 -5.80 18.81 -19.14
CA ARG A 235 -5.75 17.41 -19.58
C ARG A 235 -6.68 16.58 -18.69
N PRO A 236 -7.42 15.60 -19.26
CA PRO A 236 -8.22 14.72 -18.42
C PRO A 236 -7.27 13.99 -17.45
N PRO A 237 -7.62 13.90 -16.16
CA PRO A 237 -6.90 13.03 -15.23
C PRO A 237 -6.69 11.63 -15.79
N GLU A 238 -5.54 11.01 -15.50
CA GLU A 238 -5.24 9.65 -15.96
C GLU A 238 -6.32 8.66 -15.55
N PHE A 239 -6.89 8.83 -14.36
CA PHE A 239 -8.05 8.06 -13.90
C PHE A 239 -9.23 8.11 -14.88
N LEU A 240 -9.52 9.25 -15.50
CA LEU A 240 -10.65 9.37 -16.44
C LEU A 240 -10.40 8.67 -17.78
N LEU A 241 -9.13 8.40 -18.11
CA LEU A 241 -8.79 7.68 -19.32
C LEU A 241 -9.02 6.17 -19.15
N THR A 242 -8.83 5.63 -17.94
CA THR A 242 -9.14 4.23 -17.61
C THR A 242 -10.58 4.04 -17.11
N HIS A 243 -11.14 5.06 -16.45
CA HIS A 243 -12.50 5.11 -15.89
C HIS A 243 -13.29 6.31 -16.44
N PRO A 244 -13.80 6.25 -17.68
CA PRO A 244 -14.52 7.38 -18.28
C PRO A 244 -15.75 7.77 -17.48
N VAL A 245 -15.75 8.99 -16.93
CA VAL A 245 -16.89 9.57 -16.21
C VAL A 245 -17.75 10.37 -17.18
N THR A 246 -19.01 9.95 -17.36
CA THR A 246 -20.01 10.63 -18.19
C THR A 246 -21.09 11.29 -17.33
N GLU A 247 -21.82 12.27 -17.87
CA GLU A 247 -22.98 12.86 -17.19
C GLU A 247 -24.01 11.79 -16.78
N SER A 248 -24.19 10.76 -17.62
CA SER A 248 -25.08 9.63 -17.32
C SER A 248 -24.59 8.80 -16.12
N ARG A 249 -23.28 8.59 -15.95
CA ARG A 249 -22.72 7.91 -14.78
C ARG A 249 -22.87 8.72 -13.50
N ILE A 250 -22.68 10.05 -13.58
CA ILE A 250 -22.89 10.94 -12.44
C ILE A 250 -24.36 10.90 -12.01
N ALA A 251 -25.29 11.01 -12.97
CA ALA A 251 -26.73 10.94 -12.70
C ALA A 251 -27.15 9.57 -12.13
N ASP A 252 -26.64 8.46 -12.67
CA ASP A 252 -26.89 7.12 -12.13
C ASP A 252 -26.35 6.97 -10.70
N SER A 253 -25.12 7.46 -10.45
CA SER A 253 -24.49 7.41 -9.12
C SER A 253 -25.27 8.25 -8.09
N LEU A 254 -25.73 9.44 -8.45
CA LEU A 254 -26.61 10.27 -7.60
C LEU A 254 -27.94 9.55 -7.29
N ASN A 255 -28.56 8.93 -8.30
CA ASN A 255 -29.80 8.20 -8.10
C ASN A 255 -29.59 7.02 -7.14
N ARG A 256 -28.50 6.25 -7.30
CA ARG A 256 -28.17 5.13 -6.41
C ARG A 256 -27.84 5.58 -4.99
N ALA A 257 -27.05 6.64 -4.82
CA ALA A 257 -26.71 7.16 -3.51
C ALA A 257 -27.97 7.54 -2.71
N SER A 258 -28.99 8.10 -3.37
CA SER A 258 -30.26 8.45 -2.72
C SER A 258 -31.16 7.26 -2.36
N GLN A 259 -30.92 6.08 -2.96
CA GLN A 259 -31.63 4.84 -2.65
C GLN A 259 -30.96 4.03 -1.53
N LEU A 260 -29.72 4.35 -1.18
CA LEU A 260 -29.02 3.69 -0.07
C LEU A 260 -29.49 4.23 1.28
N PRO A 261 -29.46 3.42 2.35
CA PRO A 261 -29.82 3.89 3.67
C PRO A 261 -29.00 5.12 4.07
N PRO A 262 -29.61 6.15 4.68
CA PRO A 262 -28.88 7.32 5.13
C PRO A 262 -27.82 6.89 6.15
N VAL A 263 -26.57 7.30 5.91
CA VAL A 263 -25.44 7.00 6.79
C VAL A 263 -25.21 8.22 7.68
N THR A 264 -25.16 8.01 8.99
CA THR A 264 -24.65 9.03 9.90
C THR A 264 -23.15 9.13 9.72
N THR A 265 -22.68 10.16 9.03
CA THR A 265 -21.26 10.38 8.82
C THR A 265 -20.58 10.88 10.08
N PRO A 266 -19.38 10.37 10.40
CA PRO A 266 -18.55 10.96 11.45
C PRO A 266 -18.14 12.39 11.05
N PRO A 267 -17.70 13.21 12.02
CA PRO A 267 -17.12 14.51 11.71
C PRO A 267 -15.91 14.37 10.77
N PRO A 268 -15.51 15.46 10.08
CA PRO A 268 -14.35 15.45 9.20
C PRO A 268 -13.10 14.88 9.89
N SER A 269 -12.47 13.93 9.21
CA SER A 269 -11.26 13.23 9.67
C SER A 269 -10.09 14.22 9.82
N ILE A 270 -9.52 14.27 11.03
CA ILE A 270 -8.31 15.06 11.30
C ILE A 270 -7.15 14.42 10.56
N GLU A 271 -7.06 13.10 10.60
CA GLU A 271 -6.07 12.26 9.93
C GLU A 271 -6.00 12.58 8.44
N PHE A 272 -7.15 12.61 7.75
CA PHE A 272 -7.21 13.02 6.34
C PHE A 272 -6.68 14.44 6.14
N SER A 273 -7.05 15.39 7.00
CA SER A 273 -6.56 16.77 6.92
C SER A 273 -5.04 16.86 7.08
N LEU A 274 -4.46 16.07 7.99
CA LEU A 274 -3.03 16.00 8.22
C LEU A 274 -2.32 15.36 7.01
N ILE A 275 -2.83 14.24 6.51
CA ILE A 275 -2.26 13.54 5.37
C ILE A 275 -2.33 14.37 4.09
N LYS A 276 -3.44 15.09 3.88
CA LYS A 276 -3.56 16.05 2.78
C LYS A 276 -2.50 17.15 2.88
N ALA A 277 -2.32 17.77 4.06
CA ALA A 277 -1.26 18.76 4.26
C ALA A 277 0.14 18.18 4.00
N ARG A 278 0.38 16.92 4.40
CA ARG A 278 1.64 16.22 4.16
C ARG A 278 1.92 16.01 2.66
N MET A 279 0.91 15.63 1.89
CA MET A 279 1.04 15.50 0.43
C MET A 279 1.23 16.87 -0.25
N ASP A 280 0.48 17.89 0.17
CA ASP A 280 0.63 19.24 -0.38
C ASP A 280 2.03 19.81 -0.13
N VAL A 281 2.65 19.56 1.04
CA VAL A 281 4.05 19.92 1.29
C VAL A 281 5.01 19.09 0.41
N HIS A 282 4.77 17.78 0.30
CA HIS A 282 5.64 16.88 -0.46
C HIS A 282 5.70 17.25 -1.95
N PHE A 283 4.56 17.59 -2.55
CA PHE A 283 4.46 17.93 -3.97
C PHE A 283 4.57 19.43 -4.27
N ALA A 284 4.89 20.26 -3.27
CA ALA A 284 5.15 21.67 -3.50
C ALA A 284 6.35 21.87 -4.45
N ALA A 285 6.28 22.90 -5.29
CA ALA A 285 7.33 23.19 -6.28
C ALA A 285 8.71 23.45 -5.64
N SER A 286 8.71 23.97 -4.42
CA SER A 286 9.89 24.17 -3.58
C SER A 286 9.49 24.25 -2.10
N PRO A 287 10.43 24.00 -1.17
CA PRO A 287 10.18 24.21 0.26
C PRO A 287 9.70 25.64 0.58
N GLY A 288 10.26 26.66 -0.10
CA GLY A 288 9.85 28.06 0.06
C GLY A 288 8.40 28.31 -0.38
N SER A 289 7.97 27.74 -1.51
CA SER A 289 6.57 27.85 -1.95
C SER A 289 5.60 27.11 -1.03
N ALA A 290 6.02 25.97 -0.46
CA ALA A 290 5.22 25.27 0.55
C ALA A 290 5.04 26.15 1.78
N LEU A 291 6.13 26.79 2.23
CA LEU A 291 6.12 27.65 3.40
C LEU A 291 5.21 28.86 3.19
N GLU A 292 5.31 29.53 2.04
CA GLU A 292 4.42 30.65 1.68
C GLU A 292 2.95 30.22 1.63
N HIS A 293 2.64 29.10 0.96
CA HIS A 293 1.28 28.55 0.88
C HIS A 293 0.71 28.29 2.27
N PHE A 294 1.44 27.58 3.13
CA PHE A 294 0.95 27.20 4.44
C PHE A 294 0.95 28.35 5.44
N GLN A 295 1.84 29.34 5.31
CA GLN A 295 1.75 30.58 6.08
C GLN A 295 0.46 31.33 5.73
N ASN A 296 0.17 31.51 4.44
CA ASN A 296 -1.07 32.13 3.98
C ASN A 296 -2.32 31.35 4.43
N ALA A 297 -2.29 30.02 4.36
CA ALA A 297 -3.39 29.17 4.82
C ALA A 297 -3.60 29.28 6.34
N PHE A 298 -2.51 29.35 7.11
CA PHE A 298 -2.54 29.52 8.56
C PHE A 298 -3.12 30.88 8.96
N ASP A 299 -2.67 31.96 8.31
CA ASP A 299 -3.13 33.32 8.58
C ASP A 299 -4.63 33.49 8.26
N ARG A 300 -5.13 32.81 7.21
CA ARG A 300 -6.56 32.81 6.86
C ARG A 300 -7.40 31.95 7.79
N THR A 301 -6.96 30.73 8.08
CA THR A 301 -7.72 29.77 8.87
C THR A 301 -6.78 28.81 9.61
N PRO A 302 -6.47 29.06 10.89
CA PRO A 302 -5.49 28.29 11.64
C PRO A 302 -6.10 26.99 12.20
N ASN A 303 -6.35 26.02 11.32
CA ASN A 303 -6.91 24.70 11.58
C ASN A 303 -5.83 23.59 11.55
N ALA A 304 -6.23 22.31 11.65
CA ALA A 304 -5.31 21.18 11.64
C ALA A 304 -4.44 21.11 10.37
N TYR A 305 -5.05 21.29 9.20
CA TYR A 305 -4.38 21.28 7.90
C TYR A 305 -3.30 22.36 7.83
N SER A 306 -3.65 23.62 8.13
CA SER A 306 -2.72 24.74 7.97
C SER A 306 -1.61 24.75 9.01
N ARG A 307 -1.92 24.38 10.27
CA ARG A 307 -0.91 24.29 11.34
C ARG A 307 0.12 23.21 11.05
N TYR A 308 -0.35 22.01 10.74
CA TYR A 308 0.52 20.88 10.49
C TYR A 308 1.31 21.06 9.20
N GLY A 309 0.68 21.55 8.13
CA GLY A 309 1.36 21.87 6.89
C GLY A 309 2.42 22.96 7.06
N LEU A 310 2.19 23.99 7.88
CA LEU A 310 3.20 25.00 8.19
C LEU A 310 4.41 24.40 8.94
N MET A 311 4.17 23.52 9.91
CA MET A 311 5.25 22.78 10.59
C MET A 311 6.06 21.94 9.61
N LEU A 312 5.39 21.18 8.75
CA LEU A 312 6.06 20.34 7.75
C LEU A 312 6.82 21.17 6.70
N ALA A 313 6.26 22.30 6.24
CA ALA A 313 6.91 23.20 5.30
C ALA A 313 8.16 23.87 5.91
N ALA A 314 8.10 24.22 7.20
CA ALA A 314 9.27 24.71 7.94
C ALA A 314 10.34 23.62 8.08
N ILE A 315 9.97 22.37 8.39
CA ILE A 315 10.89 21.22 8.42
C ILE A 315 11.54 21.00 7.04
N ALA A 316 10.75 21.03 5.96
CA ALA A 316 11.24 20.88 4.59
C ALA A 316 12.20 22.02 4.18
N SER A 317 11.97 23.22 4.70
CA SER A 317 12.83 24.40 4.50
C SER A 317 14.05 24.42 5.42
N ARG A 318 14.24 23.40 6.27
CA ARG A 318 15.28 23.32 7.31
C ARG A 318 15.24 24.48 8.32
N ASP A 319 14.10 25.14 8.48
CA ASP A 319 13.88 26.15 9.51
C ASP A 319 13.37 25.48 10.79
N SER A 320 14.30 24.92 11.56
CA SER A 320 14.01 24.23 12.82
C SER A 320 13.37 25.14 13.88
N THR A 321 13.70 26.44 13.85
CA THR A 321 13.15 27.42 14.80
C THR A 321 11.69 27.68 14.51
N LEU A 322 11.32 27.88 13.25
CA LEU A 322 9.94 28.04 12.84
C LEU A 322 9.13 26.76 13.03
N ALA A 323 9.70 25.60 12.72
CA ALA A 323 9.06 24.31 12.93
C ALA A 323 8.71 24.09 14.41
N LEU A 324 9.66 24.34 15.32
CA LEU A 324 9.45 24.21 16.77
C LEU A 324 8.41 25.20 17.28
N ARG A 325 8.52 26.49 16.90
CA ARG A 325 7.55 27.52 17.29
C ARG A 325 6.14 27.16 16.82
N THR A 326 6.01 26.71 15.57
CA THR A 326 4.71 26.31 14.99
C THR A 326 4.13 25.15 15.77
N TYR A 327 4.94 24.14 16.09
CA TYR A 327 4.53 23.01 16.92
C TYR A 327 4.07 23.46 18.32
N GLU A 328 4.84 24.28 19.03
CA GLU A 328 4.51 24.74 20.39
C GLU A 328 3.20 25.54 20.45
N GLN A 329 2.87 26.25 19.37
CA GLN A 329 1.62 27.01 19.23
C GLN A 329 0.42 26.14 18.80
N MET A 330 0.61 24.85 18.52
CA MET A 330 -0.50 23.95 18.19
C MET A 330 -1.35 23.64 19.44
N PRO A 331 -2.69 23.53 19.27
CA PRO A 331 -3.57 22.99 20.30
C PRO A 331 -3.07 21.64 20.82
N LEU A 332 -3.32 21.36 22.09
CA LEU A 332 -2.87 20.12 22.74
C LEU A 332 -3.34 18.86 21.99
N THR A 333 -4.56 18.88 21.44
CA THR A 333 -5.13 17.78 20.65
C THR A 333 -4.29 17.43 19.43
N LEU A 334 -3.71 18.42 18.73
CA LEU A 334 -2.82 18.17 17.60
C LEU A 334 -1.43 17.73 18.07
N ARG A 335 -0.90 18.32 19.15
CA ARG A 335 0.40 17.92 19.71
C ARG A 335 0.42 16.49 20.26
N GLN A 336 -0.72 15.97 20.68
CA GLN A 336 -0.87 14.60 21.13
C GLN A 336 -1.14 13.62 19.98
N HIS A 337 -1.42 14.13 18.77
CA HIS A 337 -1.73 13.28 17.63
C HIS A 337 -0.46 12.56 17.12
N PRO A 338 -0.48 11.23 16.93
CA PRO A 338 0.72 10.46 16.59
C PRO A 338 1.40 10.93 15.31
N TYR A 339 0.65 11.30 14.26
CA TYR A 339 1.25 11.78 12.99
C TYR A 339 2.05 13.08 13.15
N VAL A 340 1.65 13.94 14.08
CA VAL A 340 2.38 15.18 14.38
C VAL A 340 3.68 14.84 15.09
N GLU A 341 3.62 13.99 16.11
CA GLU A 341 4.81 13.56 16.86
C GLU A 341 5.79 12.73 16.02
N PHE A 342 5.29 11.85 15.16
CA PHE A 342 6.12 11.12 14.19
C PHE A 342 6.87 12.09 13.27
N SER A 343 6.21 13.12 12.77
CA SER A 343 6.84 14.12 11.90
C SER A 343 7.87 14.99 12.62
N ARG A 344 7.73 15.17 13.94
CA ARG A 344 8.76 15.84 14.74
C ARG A 344 10.07 15.05 14.80
N ILE A 345 10.02 13.72 14.74
CA ILE A 345 11.24 12.91 14.66
C ILE A 345 12.01 13.28 13.38
N ASP A 346 11.33 13.38 12.23
CA ASP A 346 11.96 13.83 10.99
C ASP A 346 12.53 15.26 11.13
N GLY A 347 11.80 16.17 11.79
CA GLY A 347 12.28 17.52 12.08
C GLY A 347 13.58 17.54 12.91
N LEU A 348 13.64 16.73 13.97
CA LEU A 348 14.84 16.59 14.82
C LEU A 348 16.01 15.97 14.06
N LEU A 349 15.75 14.96 13.22
CA LEU A 349 16.78 14.35 12.39
C LEU A 349 17.32 15.34 11.34
N ASN A 350 16.45 16.14 10.71
CA ASN A 350 16.85 17.18 9.75
C ASN A 350 17.64 18.32 10.41
N ALA A 351 17.38 18.58 11.70
CA ALA A 351 18.12 19.54 12.52
C ALA A 351 19.42 18.96 13.10
N GLU A 352 19.84 17.76 12.69
CA GLU A 352 21.05 17.08 13.18
C GLU A 352 21.03 16.83 14.69
N GLN A 353 19.85 16.56 15.27
CA GLN A 353 19.62 16.24 16.68
C GLN A 353 19.21 14.77 16.89
N PRO A 354 20.06 13.78 16.53
CA PRO A 354 19.69 12.36 16.55
C PRO A 354 19.43 11.82 17.96
N ALA A 355 20.04 12.38 19.00
CA ALA A 355 19.83 11.95 20.39
C ALA A 355 18.43 12.30 20.90
N GLU A 356 17.95 13.51 20.58
CA GLU A 356 16.59 13.96 20.91
C GLU A 356 15.56 13.19 20.07
N ALA A 357 15.82 13.02 18.77
CA ALA A 357 15.00 12.22 17.88
C ALA A 357 14.83 10.78 18.40
N LEU A 358 15.91 10.15 18.87
CA LEU A 358 15.87 8.80 19.42
C LEU A 358 15.08 8.74 20.74
N THR A 359 15.21 9.75 21.60
CA THR A 359 14.47 9.82 22.86
C THR A 359 12.96 9.91 22.60
N LEU A 360 12.56 10.77 21.65
CA LEU A 360 11.17 10.88 21.21
C LEU A 360 10.69 9.57 20.58
N ALA A 361 11.48 8.99 19.65
CA ALA A 361 11.12 7.74 18.99
C ALA A 361 10.93 6.56 19.96
N ARG A 362 11.75 6.46 21.02
CA ARG A 362 11.56 5.45 22.08
C ARG A 362 10.27 5.67 22.85
N THR A 363 9.93 6.92 23.14
CA THR A 363 8.68 7.27 23.82
C THR A 363 7.48 6.87 22.96
N LEU A 364 7.49 7.23 21.68
CA LEU A 364 6.40 6.90 20.76
C LEU A 364 6.31 5.40 20.49
N LEU A 365 7.43 4.68 20.38
CA LEU A 365 7.40 3.23 20.23
C LEU A 365 6.83 2.53 21.47
N ALA A 366 7.08 3.05 22.67
CA ALA A 366 6.47 2.51 23.89
C ALA A 366 4.96 2.70 23.93
N LEU A 367 4.45 3.79 23.33
CA LEU A 367 3.01 4.08 23.22
C LEU A 367 2.34 3.32 22.06
N TYR A 368 3.08 3.10 20.97
CA TYR A 368 2.59 2.52 19.72
C TYR A 368 3.51 1.39 19.23
N PRO A 369 3.65 0.29 19.98
CA PRO A 369 4.64 -0.76 19.71
C PRO A 369 4.46 -1.45 18.36
N ASP A 370 3.21 -1.56 17.89
CA ASP A 370 2.88 -2.23 16.62
C ASP A 370 2.78 -1.26 15.44
N SER A 371 2.94 0.05 15.67
CA SER A 371 2.83 1.06 14.62
C SER A 371 4.05 1.00 13.71
N ARG A 372 3.82 0.73 12.42
CA ARG A 372 4.87 0.73 11.40
C ARG A 372 5.62 2.07 11.33
N PRO A 373 4.96 3.24 11.30
CA PRO A 373 5.66 4.54 11.42
C PRO A 373 6.57 4.64 12.65
N ALA A 374 6.08 4.25 13.84
CA ALA A 374 6.87 4.34 15.07
C ALA A 374 8.14 3.49 15.00
N ARG A 375 8.01 2.25 14.52
CA ARG A 375 9.13 1.32 14.35
C ARG A 375 10.12 1.78 13.30
N THR A 376 9.66 2.23 12.13
CA THR A 376 10.51 2.74 11.05
C THR A 376 11.28 3.98 11.49
N LEU A 377 10.62 4.93 12.15
CA LEU A 377 11.25 6.16 12.65
C LEU A 377 12.22 5.88 13.81
N HIS A 378 11.92 4.91 14.67
CA HIS A 378 12.85 4.46 15.70
C HIS A 378 14.10 3.82 15.11
N ALA A 379 13.97 2.96 14.09
CA ALA A 379 15.11 2.37 13.39
C ALA A 379 15.98 3.47 12.72
N ARG A 380 15.35 4.44 12.06
CA ARG A 380 16.02 5.62 11.47
C ARG A 380 16.77 6.43 12.53
N ALA A 381 16.12 6.73 13.66
CA ALA A 381 16.73 7.49 14.75
C ALA A 381 17.90 6.74 15.41
N LEU A 382 17.79 5.42 15.62
CA LEU A 382 18.89 4.58 16.10
C LEU A 382 20.09 4.65 15.15
N ARG A 383 19.85 4.51 13.84
CA ARG A 383 20.91 4.59 12.82
C ARG A 383 21.58 5.95 12.82
N SER A 384 20.82 7.04 12.79
CA SER A 384 21.34 8.40 12.82
C SER A 384 22.11 8.73 14.11
N ASN A 385 21.76 8.08 15.23
CA ASN A 385 22.50 8.18 16.49
C ASN A 385 23.69 7.20 16.58
N GLY A 386 24.10 6.57 15.48
CA GLY A 386 25.24 5.63 15.44
C GLY A 386 24.98 4.27 16.11
N GLN A 387 23.76 3.98 16.55
CA GLN A 387 23.38 2.70 17.17
C GLN A 387 23.02 1.65 16.11
N LEU A 388 24.03 1.27 15.30
CA LEU A 388 23.84 0.43 14.12
C LEU A 388 23.32 -0.98 14.43
N LYS A 389 23.86 -1.66 15.46
CA LYS A 389 23.41 -3.01 15.84
C LYS A 389 21.94 -3.02 16.28
N PRO A 390 21.48 -2.13 17.19
CA PRO A 390 20.04 -1.96 17.47
C PRO A 390 19.21 -1.63 16.23
N ALA A 391 19.66 -0.69 15.38
CA ALA A 391 18.93 -0.32 14.17
C ALA A 391 18.72 -1.52 13.23
N LEU A 392 19.78 -2.32 13.01
CA LEU A 392 19.70 -3.55 12.21
C LEU A 392 18.71 -4.57 12.77
N ARG A 393 18.63 -4.72 14.10
CA ARG A 393 17.64 -5.62 14.71
C ARG A 393 16.22 -5.15 14.43
N GLU A 394 15.97 -3.84 14.54
CA GLU A 394 14.66 -3.25 14.28
C GLU A 394 14.27 -3.39 12.80
N TYR A 395 15.15 -2.97 11.87
CA TYR A 395 14.91 -3.10 10.44
C TYR A 395 14.69 -4.56 10.01
N LYS A 396 15.50 -5.50 10.52
CA LYS A 396 15.29 -6.94 10.24
C LYS A 396 14.00 -7.46 10.84
N SER A 397 13.49 -6.87 11.93
CA SER A 397 12.18 -7.22 12.47
C SER A 397 11.06 -6.69 11.59
N LEU A 398 11.13 -5.41 11.20
CA LEU A 398 10.21 -4.82 10.23
C LEU A 398 10.18 -5.64 8.93
N ALA A 399 11.33 -6.06 8.41
CA ALA A 399 11.40 -6.84 7.17
C ALA A 399 10.83 -8.27 7.30
N ARG A 400 10.70 -8.81 8.51
CA ARG A 400 9.97 -10.07 8.74
C ARG A 400 8.46 -9.85 8.74
N ASP A 401 8.01 -8.74 9.31
CA ASP A 401 6.58 -8.41 9.42
C ASP A 401 6.04 -7.86 8.10
N PHE A 402 6.89 -7.19 7.31
CA PHE A 402 6.59 -6.58 6.01
C PHE A 402 7.57 -7.08 4.93
N PRO A 403 7.52 -8.38 4.56
CA PRO A 403 8.54 -9.02 3.72
C PRO A 403 8.60 -8.51 2.28
N THR A 404 7.58 -7.78 1.82
CA THR A 404 7.53 -7.19 0.48
C THR A 404 8.01 -5.74 0.43
N ASP A 405 8.29 -5.12 1.58
CA ASP A 405 8.81 -3.75 1.64
C ASP A 405 10.30 -3.72 1.28
N ALA A 406 10.58 -3.37 0.02
CA ALA A 406 11.94 -3.30 -0.50
C ALA A 406 12.77 -2.20 0.18
N GLU A 407 12.15 -1.13 0.68
CA GLU A 407 12.88 -0.02 1.30
C GLU A 407 13.54 -0.45 2.60
N LEU A 408 12.92 -1.36 3.37
CA LEU A 408 13.54 -1.94 4.55
C LEU A 408 14.85 -2.66 4.21
N TRP A 409 14.89 -3.42 3.11
CA TRP A 409 16.10 -4.10 2.67
C TRP A 409 17.18 -3.12 2.17
N PHE A 410 16.77 -2.02 1.54
CA PHE A 410 17.68 -0.93 1.22
C PHE A 410 18.29 -0.33 2.50
N GLN A 411 17.47 0.01 3.49
CA GLN A 411 17.95 0.54 4.78
C GLN A 411 18.82 -0.46 5.55
N ILE A 412 18.53 -1.77 5.48
CA ILE A 412 19.40 -2.82 6.04
C ILE A 412 20.76 -2.79 5.34
N ALA A 413 20.79 -2.76 4.00
CA ALA A 413 22.05 -2.74 3.26
C ALA A 413 22.91 -1.51 3.62
N GLU A 414 22.31 -0.32 3.68
CA GLU A 414 23.00 0.90 4.09
C GLU A 414 23.54 0.80 5.53
N THR A 415 22.74 0.24 6.44
CA THR A 415 23.14 0.09 7.85
C THR A 415 24.23 -0.97 8.05
N GLU A 416 24.18 -2.09 7.33
CA GLU A 416 25.24 -3.11 7.32
C GLU A 416 26.55 -2.53 6.76
N GLY A 417 26.44 -1.66 5.74
CA GLY A 417 27.58 -0.94 5.15
C GLY A 417 28.26 -0.03 6.16
N LEU A 418 27.47 0.79 6.88
CA LEU A 418 27.98 1.61 7.98
C LEU A 418 28.59 0.77 9.12
N ALA A 419 28.10 -0.45 9.32
CA ALA A 419 28.62 -1.38 10.33
C ALA A 419 29.87 -2.15 9.86
N GLY A 420 30.28 -2.00 8.59
CA GLY A 420 31.41 -2.71 8.00
C GLY A 420 31.15 -4.19 7.69
N ASN A 421 29.88 -4.63 7.67
CA ASN A 421 29.51 -6.02 7.38
C ASN A 421 29.24 -6.21 5.89
N THR A 422 30.30 -6.48 5.12
CA THR A 422 30.22 -6.64 3.66
C THR A 422 29.29 -7.77 3.22
N LEU A 423 29.27 -8.91 3.93
CA LEU A 423 28.36 -10.01 3.61
C LEU A 423 26.90 -9.58 3.79
N GLY A 424 26.58 -8.93 4.93
CA GLY A 424 25.24 -8.42 5.22
C GLY A 424 24.75 -7.40 4.18
N VAL A 425 25.65 -6.56 3.65
CA VAL A 425 25.33 -5.65 2.53
C VAL A 425 24.88 -6.43 1.29
N HIS A 426 25.63 -7.46 0.90
CA HIS A 426 25.28 -8.26 -0.26
C HIS A 426 23.97 -9.03 -0.05
N GLU A 427 23.78 -9.67 1.10
CA GLU A 427 22.55 -10.37 1.47
C GLU A 427 21.33 -9.45 1.39
N ALA A 428 21.39 -8.26 1.99
CA ALA A 428 20.29 -7.31 1.94
C ALA A 428 20.00 -6.78 0.52
N ARG A 429 21.05 -6.58 -0.29
CA ARG A 429 20.88 -6.17 -1.69
C ARG A 429 20.30 -7.27 -2.58
N ILE A 430 20.59 -8.55 -2.29
CA ILE A 430 19.97 -9.67 -3.00
C ILE A 430 18.45 -9.61 -2.81
N GLU A 431 17.97 -9.47 -1.58
CA GLU A 431 16.54 -9.33 -1.27
C GLU A 431 15.92 -8.12 -1.96
N TYR A 432 16.56 -6.96 -1.85
CA TYR A 432 16.13 -5.73 -2.52
C TYR A 432 15.97 -5.94 -4.04
N PHE A 433 16.97 -6.54 -4.70
CA PHE A 433 16.92 -6.76 -6.14
C PHE A 433 15.90 -7.83 -6.55
N MET A 434 15.68 -8.86 -5.73
CA MET A 434 14.61 -9.84 -5.95
C MET A 434 13.22 -9.20 -5.82
N LEU A 435 13.04 -8.32 -4.83
CA LEU A 435 11.81 -7.57 -4.62
C LEU A 435 11.57 -6.49 -5.68
N THR A 436 12.58 -6.06 -6.42
CA THR A 436 12.45 -5.01 -7.45
C THR A 436 12.56 -5.56 -8.88
N ALA A 437 12.41 -6.87 -9.06
CA ALA A 437 12.55 -7.56 -10.36
C ALA A 437 13.93 -7.38 -11.05
N GLN A 438 14.96 -6.94 -10.33
CA GLN A 438 16.32 -6.75 -10.84
C GLN A 438 17.17 -8.02 -10.66
N LEU A 439 16.67 -9.15 -11.17
CA LEU A 439 17.20 -10.48 -10.84
C LEU A 439 18.65 -10.70 -11.28
N ASP A 440 19.08 -10.09 -12.38
CA ASP A 440 20.48 -10.18 -12.81
C ASP A 440 21.42 -9.44 -11.84
N LEU A 441 20.98 -8.34 -11.23
CA LEU A 441 21.73 -7.67 -10.17
C LEU A 441 21.75 -8.51 -8.89
N ALA A 442 20.64 -9.17 -8.54
CA ALA A 442 20.61 -10.11 -7.40
C ALA A 442 21.64 -11.23 -7.58
N LEU A 443 21.66 -11.90 -8.74
CA LEU A 443 22.64 -12.94 -9.08
C LEU A 443 24.09 -12.42 -9.05
N LYS A 444 24.30 -11.17 -9.48
CA LYS A 444 25.61 -10.51 -9.39
C LYS A 444 26.03 -10.28 -7.95
N GLN A 445 25.12 -9.86 -7.07
CA GLN A 445 25.40 -9.71 -5.63
C GLN A 445 25.74 -11.05 -4.97
N ILE A 446 25.07 -12.15 -5.35
CA ILE A 446 25.42 -13.50 -4.87
C ILE A 446 26.86 -13.86 -5.27
N THR A 447 27.23 -13.60 -6.53
CA THR A 447 28.58 -13.84 -7.02
C THR A 447 29.62 -13.03 -6.23
N TYR A 448 29.31 -11.79 -5.86
CA TYR A 448 30.19 -10.96 -5.03
C TYR A 448 30.28 -11.46 -3.59
N ALA A 449 29.15 -11.82 -2.98
CA ALA A 449 29.11 -12.38 -1.63
C ALA A 449 30.01 -13.63 -1.51
N ARG A 450 29.97 -14.53 -2.51
CA ARG A 450 30.78 -15.76 -2.56
C ARG A 450 32.29 -15.53 -2.65
N ARG A 451 32.74 -14.35 -3.09
CA ARG A 451 34.17 -13.99 -3.14
C ARG A 451 34.68 -13.49 -1.78
N GLY A 452 33.79 -13.26 -0.82
CA GLY A 452 34.16 -12.88 0.53
C GLY A 452 34.99 -13.96 1.22
N THR A 453 35.91 -13.55 2.09
CA THR A 453 36.65 -14.47 2.95
C THR A 453 35.84 -14.77 4.22
N GLY A 454 36.00 -15.98 4.77
CA GLY A 454 35.37 -16.34 6.05
C GLY A 454 33.90 -16.76 5.99
N LEU A 455 33.38 -17.12 4.81
CA LEU A 455 32.03 -17.70 4.68
C LEU A 455 31.92 -19.04 5.41
N THR A 456 30.90 -19.19 6.24
CA THR A 456 30.55 -20.48 6.85
C THR A 456 29.77 -21.36 5.87
N ALA A 457 29.65 -22.66 6.18
CA ALA A 457 28.80 -23.56 5.40
C ALA A 457 27.32 -23.10 5.37
N SER A 458 26.85 -22.47 6.45
CA SER A 458 25.48 -21.91 6.50
C SER A 458 25.33 -20.70 5.58
N ASP A 459 26.33 -19.83 5.51
CA ASP A 459 26.29 -18.66 4.63
C ASP A 459 26.26 -19.09 3.15
N THR A 460 27.10 -20.05 2.78
CA THR A 460 27.10 -20.64 1.43
C THR A 460 25.75 -21.25 1.10
N ALA A 461 25.16 -22.05 2.01
CA ALA A 461 23.85 -22.66 1.78
C ALA A 461 22.73 -21.62 1.60
N ARG A 462 22.74 -20.51 2.36
CA ARG A 462 21.78 -19.41 2.18
C ARG A 462 21.94 -18.74 0.81
N LEU A 463 23.18 -18.48 0.38
CA LEU A 463 23.46 -17.89 -0.94
C LEU A 463 23.04 -18.83 -2.08
N ASP A 464 23.29 -20.13 -1.94
CA ASP A 464 22.86 -21.15 -2.91
C ASP A 464 21.33 -21.21 -3.03
N GLN A 465 20.62 -21.17 -1.90
CA GLN A 465 19.17 -21.13 -1.88
C GLN A 465 18.64 -19.88 -2.60
N ARG A 466 19.17 -18.69 -2.28
CA ARG A 466 18.75 -17.44 -2.93
C ARG A 466 19.07 -17.41 -4.42
N GLU A 467 20.15 -18.04 -4.86
CA GLU A 467 20.46 -18.19 -6.29
C GLU A 467 19.39 -19.02 -7.01
N GLN A 468 19.00 -20.16 -6.42
CA GLN A 468 17.94 -21.01 -6.98
C GLN A 468 16.61 -20.28 -7.06
N GLU A 469 16.23 -19.56 -6.01
CA GLU A 469 15.00 -18.75 -5.99
C GLU A 469 15.02 -17.63 -7.02
N ALA A 470 16.14 -16.89 -7.16
CA ALA A 470 16.29 -15.84 -8.15
C ALA A 470 16.21 -16.39 -9.59
N LEU A 471 16.82 -17.55 -9.85
CA LEU A 471 16.74 -18.21 -11.16
C LEU A 471 15.33 -18.72 -11.47
N ALA A 472 14.64 -19.31 -10.49
CA ALA A 472 13.27 -19.77 -10.63
C ALA A 472 12.33 -18.60 -10.93
N LEU A 473 12.43 -17.51 -10.16
CA LEU A 473 11.67 -16.29 -10.39
C LEU A 473 11.96 -15.67 -11.76
N ARG A 474 13.23 -15.68 -12.20
CA ARG A 474 13.61 -15.17 -13.53
C ARG A 474 12.96 -15.99 -14.65
N LYS A 475 12.89 -17.31 -14.47
CA LYS A 475 12.21 -18.19 -15.43
C LYS A 475 10.71 -17.92 -15.45
N GLU A 476 10.06 -17.87 -14.28
CA GLU A 476 8.63 -17.61 -14.15
C GLU A 476 8.23 -16.28 -14.82
N MET A 477 8.96 -15.21 -14.56
CA MET A 477 8.66 -13.89 -15.14
C MET A 477 8.80 -13.89 -16.67
N LYS A 478 9.77 -14.63 -17.24
CA LYS A 478 9.92 -14.79 -18.70
C LYS A 478 8.83 -15.65 -19.36
N GLU A 479 8.14 -16.47 -18.59
CA GLU A 479 7.00 -17.26 -19.09
C GLU A 479 5.70 -16.44 -19.07
N GLN A 480 5.62 -15.43 -18.20
CA GLN A 480 4.46 -14.55 -18.07
C GLN A 480 4.47 -13.34 -19.01
N PHE A 481 5.66 -12.84 -19.38
CA PHE A 481 5.89 -11.71 -20.29
C PHE A 481 6.89 -12.09 -21.37
#